data_AF-A0A1T4V819-F1
#
_entry.id   AF-A0A1T4V819-F1
#
_cell.length_a   1.000
_cell.length_b   1.000
_cell.length_c   1.000
_cell.angle_alpha   90.00
_cell.angle_beta   90.00
_cell.angle_gamma   90.00
#
_symmetry.space_group_name_H-M   'P 1'
#
loop_
_entity.id
_entity.type
_entity.pdbx_description
1 polymer ?
#
loop_
_entity_poly.entity_id
_entity_poly.type
_entity_poly.pdbx_seq_one_letter_code
_entity_poly.pdbx_strand_id
1 'polypeptide(L)'
;MTINEFMINLIGEKWTEKSWVEEQDLINKDNQIDRRNSARILHMYLLNELNIKDADDITPAYVLKDLFDCRVCANHIAQVYLRGLMESVKIGEICIFDLHGDVKDEDIKNIKCKLNDIIHE
;
A
#
# COMPACT_ATOMS: atom_id res chain seq x y z
N MET A 1 -1.87 -8.03 -10.52
CA MET A 1 -1.04 -7.22 -11.46
C MET A 1 0.42 -7.33 -11.09
N THR A 2 1.35 -6.99 -11.98
CA THR A 2 2.79 -6.97 -11.68
C THR A 2 3.20 -5.73 -10.88
N ILE A 3 4.39 -5.77 -10.27
CA ILE A 3 4.98 -4.60 -9.61
C ILE A 3 5.13 -3.43 -10.59
N ASN A 4 5.60 -3.70 -11.82
CA ASN A 4 5.76 -2.66 -12.83
C ASN A 4 4.41 -2.04 -13.25
N GLU A 5 3.38 -2.86 -13.44
CA GLU A 5 2.02 -2.37 -13.72
C GLU A 5 1.49 -1.50 -12.57
N PHE A 6 1.69 -1.94 -11.32
CA PHE A 6 1.30 -1.19 -10.14
C PHE A 6 1.98 0.19 -10.08
N MET A 7 3.31 0.23 -10.27
CA MET A 7 4.10 1.46 -10.20
C MET A 7 3.78 2.43 -11.33
N ILE A 8 3.62 1.95 -12.57
CA ILE A 8 3.19 2.77 -13.71
C ILE A 8 1.81 3.36 -13.44
N ASN A 9 0.89 2.55 -12.90
CA ASN A 9 -0.43 3.03 -12.55
C ASN A 9 -0.37 4.10 -11.45
N LEU A 10 0.39 3.88 -10.39
CA LEU A 10 0.45 4.78 -9.24
C LEU A 10 1.11 6.12 -9.58
N ILE A 11 2.28 6.10 -10.23
CA ILE A 11 3.16 7.27 -10.35
C ILE A 11 3.08 7.88 -11.77
N GLY A 12 2.74 7.09 -12.79
CA GLY A 12 2.58 7.57 -14.17
C GLY A 12 3.88 7.94 -14.91
N GLU A 13 5.05 7.84 -14.26
CA GLU A 13 6.36 8.19 -14.81
C GLU A 13 7.44 7.13 -14.51
N LYS A 14 8.70 7.44 -14.83
CA LYS A 14 9.85 6.56 -14.59
C LYS A 14 10.11 6.41 -13.08
N TRP A 15 9.64 5.32 -12.51
CA TRP A 15 9.73 5.03 -11.08
C TRP A 15 11.07 4.42 -10.64
N THR A 16 11.86 3.89 -11.57
CA THR A 16 13.10 3.16 -11.26
C THR A 16 14.23 4.04 -10.70
N GLU A 17 14.08 5.36 -10.75
CA GLU A 17 15.06 6.34 -10.26
C GLU A 17 14.65 6.96 -8.92
N LYS A 18 13.48 6.58 -8.39
CA LYS A 18 12.96 7.11 -7.14
C LYS A 18 13.76 6.54 -5.96
N SER A 19 14.25 7.41 -5.08
CA SER A 19 15.17 7.05 -3.99
C SER A 19 14.56 6.13 -2.92
N TRP A 20 13.24 6.06 -2.84
CA TRP A 20 12.49 5.23 -1.89
C TRP A 20 12.08 3.87 -2.46
N VAL A 21 12.34 3.63 -3.73
CA VAL A 21 12.13 2.32 -4.37
C VAL A 21 13.26 1.39 -3.97
N GLU A 22 12.90 0.17 -3.56
CA GLU A 22 13.89 -0.80 -3.10
C GLU A 22 14.43 -1.64 -4.26
N GLU A 23 15.66 -2.14 -4.13
CA GLU A 23 16.28 -3.01 -5.15
C GLU A 23 15.42 -4.23 -5.49
N GLN A 24 14.72 -4.79 -4.49
CA GLN A 24 13.81 -5.92 -4.69
C GLN A 24 12.62 -5.60 -5.60
N ASP A 25 12.15 -4.34 -5.64
CA ASP A 25 11.08 -3.92 -6.55
C ASP A 25 11.55 -3.93 -8.00
N LEU A 26 12.82 -3.53 -8.22
CA LEU A 26 13.44 -3.50 -9.53
C LEU A 26 13.72 -4.92 -10.04
N ILE A 27 14.28 -5.78 -9.18
CA ILE A 27 14.59 -7.18 -9.49
C ILE A 27 13.31 -7.94 -9.84
N ASN A 28 12.23 -7.73 -9.08
CA ASN A 28 10.98 -8.47 -9.19
C ASN A 28 9.91 -7.73 -9.98
N LYS A 29 10.26 -6.70 -10.76
CA LYS A 29 9.27 -5.81 -11.43
C LYS A 29 8.21 -6.53 -12.26
N ASP A 30 8.54 -7.70 -12.81
CA ASP A 30 7.65 -8.51 -13.65
C ASP A 30 6.87 -9.59 -12.86
N ASN A 31 7.15 -9.73 -11.56
CA ASN A 31 6.40 -10.62 -10.66
C ASN A 31 5.09 -9.97 -10.23
N GLN A 32 4.11 -10.82 -9.85
CA GLN A 32 2.87 -10.34 -9.23
C GLN A 32 3.18 -9.60 -7.93
N ILE A 33 2.54 -8.45 -7.75
CA ILE A 33 2.60 -7.70 -6.49
C ILE A 33 1.56 -8.25 -5.52
N ASP A 34 1.99 -8.50 -4.28
CA ASP A 34 1.09 -8.83 -3.18
C ASP A 34 0.67 -7.55 -2.42
N ARG A 35 -0.40 -7.65 -1.64
CA ARG A 35 -0.98 -6.51 -0.92
C ARG A 35 -0.03 -5.89 0.11
N ARG A 36 0.84 -6.67 0.75
CA ARG A 36 1.85 -6.11 1.67
C ARG A 36 2.91 -5.30 0.95
N ASN A 37 3.36 -5.73 -0.24
CA ASN A 37 4.33 -4.98 -1.03
C ASN A 37 3.69 -3.70 -1.58
N SER A 38 2.44 -3.74 -2.03
CA SER A 38 1.74 -2.52 -2.43
C SER A 38 1.54 -1.56 -1.24
N ALA A 39 1.25 -2.06 -0.04
CA ALA A 39 1.16 -1.22 1.17
C ALA A 39 2.49 -0.52 1.48
N ARG A 40 3.61 -1.26 1.39
CA ARG A 40 4.96 -0.69 1.59
C ARG A 40 5.23 0.41 0.57
N ILE A 41 5.04 0.12 -0.72
CA ILE A 41 5.25 1.08 -1.82
C ILE A 41 4.39 2.33 -1.64
N LEU A 42 3.08 2.17 -1.38
CA LEU A 42 2.18 3.29 -1.16
C LEU A 42 2.61 4.13 0.02
N HIS A 43 2.95 3.49 1.14
CA HIS A 43 3.40 4.21 2.32
C HIS A 43 4.69 5.01 2.04
N MET A 44 5.66 4.41 1.35
CA MET A 44 6.88 5.11 0.98
C MET A 44 6.63 6.25 -0.01
N TYR A 45 5.68 6.09 -0.94
CA TYR A 45 5.23 7.15 -1.84
C TYR A 45 4.61 8.34 -1.08
N LEU A 46 3.72 8.06 -0.11
CA LEU A 46 3.14 9.09 0.77
C LEU A 46 4.22 9.89 1.49
N LEU A 47 5.18 9.20 2.11
CA LEU A 47 6.22 9.82 2.91
C LEU A 47 7.23 10.62 2.09
N ASN A 48 7.73 10.04 1.00
CA ASN A 48 8.93 10.54 0.33
C ASN A 48 8.62 11.41 -0.88
N GLU A 49 7.50 11.18 -1.57
CA GLU A 49 7.09 12.01 -2.72
C GLU A 49 6.05 13.05 -2.30
N LEU A 50 5.04 12.64 -1.53
CA LEU A 50 3.95 13.53 -1.15
C LEU A 50 4.20 14.26 0.18
N ASN A 51 5.28 13.94 0.91
CA ASN A 51 5.61 14.51 2.22
C ASN A 51 4.48 14.38 3.26
N ILE A 52 3.61 13.38 3.11
CA ILE A 52 2.53 13.08 4.04
C ILE A 52 3.12 12.26 5.19
N LYS A 53 3.07 12.82 6.39
CA LYS A 53 3.58 12.18 7.61
C LYS A 53 2.70 10.99 8.01
N ASP A 54 3.33 10.05 8.72
CA ASP A 54 2.66 8.96 9.43
C ASP A 54 1.57 9.50 10.34
N ALA A 55 0.49 8.74 10.48
CA ALA A 55 -0.46 8.93 11.57
C ALA A 55 0.24 8.54 12.88
N ASP A 56 0.14 9.40 13.89
CA ASP A 56 0.77 9.19 15.20
C ASP A 56 0.20 7.99 15.94
N ASP A 57 -1.09 7.71 15.76
CA ASP A 57 -1.81 6.59 16.37
C ASP A 57 -2.28 5.58 15.31
N ILE A 58 -1.68 4.39 15.35
CA ILE A 58 -2.05 3.26 14.49
C ILE A 58 -2.99 2.26 15.16
N THR A 59 -3.36 2.46 16.43
CA THR A 59 -4.24 1.54 17.17
C THR A 59 -5.59 1.28 16.51
N PRO A 60 -6.22 2.20 15.75
CA PRO A 60 -7.46 1.88 15.06
C PRO A 60 -7.29 0.80 13.98
N ALA A 61 -6.06 0.56 13.48
CA ALA A 61 -5.77 -0.52 12.54
C ALA A 61 -5.74 -1.91 13.21
N TYR A 62 -5.74 -2.00 14.55
CA TYR A 62 -5.61 -3.27 15.28
C TYR A 62 -6.85 -4.16 15.14
N VAL A 63 -7.91 -3.66 14.51
CA VAL A 63 -9.05 -4.46 14.04
C VAL A 63 -8.64 -5.50 13.00
N LEU A 64 -7.54 -5.27 12.27
CA LEU A 64 -6.98 -6.20 11.30
C LEU A 64 -6.27 -7.34 12.04
N LYS A 65 -6.81 -8.55 11.93
CA LYS A 65 -6.36 -9.70 12.72
C LYS A 65 -4.95 -10.17 12.37
N ASP A 66 -4.54 -9.96 11.12
CA ASP A 66 -3.25 -10.33 10.52
C ASP A 66 -2.25 -9.16 10.49
N LEU A 67 -2.56 -8.00 11.09
CA LEU A 67 -1.70 -6.81 11.03
C LEU A 67 -0.25 -7.09 11.46
N PHE A 68 -0.08 -7.96 12.45
CA PHE A 68 1.21 -8.26 13.07
C PHE A 68 1.84 -9.58 12.60
N ASP A 69 1.24 -10.26 11.63
CA ASP A 69 1.79 -11.50 11.04
C ASP A 69 3.14 -11.20 10.34
N CYS A 70 3.28 -9.98 9.81
CA CYS A 70 4.55 -9.41 9.38
C CYS A 70 4.86 -8.13 10.16
N ARG A 71 5.69 -8.23 11.21
CA ARG A 71 6.03 -7.09 12.08
C ARG A 71 6.64 -5.90 11.35
N VAL A 72 7.48 -6.16 10.34
CA VAL A 72 8.09 -5.09 9.52
C VAL A 72 7.09 -4.43 8.58
N CYS A 73 6.02 -5.15 8.19
CA CYS A 73 4.96 -4.64 7.33
C CYS A 73 3.90 -3.85 8.11
N ALA A 74 3.76 -4.09 9.42
CA ALA A 74 2.63 -3.61 10.23
C ALA A 74 2.41 -2.09 10.14
N ASN A 75 3.47 -1.27 10.21
CA ASN A 75 3.32 0.18 10.08
C ASN A 75 2.83 0.55 8.67
N HIS A 76 3.45 0.03 7.61
CA HIS A 76 3.02 0.31 6.24
C HIS A 76 1.54 -0.04 6.01
N ILE A 77 1.12 -1.22 6.47
CA ILE A 77 -0.27 -1.69 6.38
C ILE A 77 -1.21 -0.74 7.14
N ALA A 78 -0.88 -0.38 8.38
CA ALA A 78 -1.71 0.53 9.16
C ALA A 78 -1.85 1.90 8.50
N GLN A 79 -0.76 2.48 7.99
CA GLN A 79 -0.77 3.82 7.39
C GLN A 79 -1.66 3.88 6.14
N VAL A 80 -1.62 2.86 5.28
CA VAL A 80 -2.47 2.80 4.08
C VAL A 80 -3.92 2.43 4.40
N TYR A 81 -4.15 1.56 5.40
CA TYR A 81 -5.49 1.16 5.83
C TYR A 81 -6.25 2.31 6.47
N LEU A 82 -5.61 3.04 7.39
CA LEU A 82 -6.25 4.16 8.10
C LEU A 82 -6.61 5.33 7.18
N ARG A 83 -5.90 5.47 6.06
CA ARG A 83 -6.20 6.46 5.01
C ARG A 83 -7.23 5.96 3.99
N GLY A 84 -7.72 4.73 4.14
CA GLY A 84 -8.65 4.10 3.20
C GLY A 84 -8.04 3.84 1.82
N LEU A 85 -6.71 3.86 1.68
CA LEU A 85 -6.04 3.55 0.41
C LEU A 85 -6.15 2.06 0.08
N MET A 86 -6.07 1.19 1.10
CA MET A 86 -6.24 -0.25 0.95
C MET A 86 -7.20 -0.77 2.01
N GLU A 87 -8.31 -1.36 1.58
CA GLU A 87 -9.38 -1.84 2.46
C GLU A 87 -9.08 -3.24 3.02
N SER A 88 -9.70 -3.58 4.16
CA SER A 88 -9.65 -4.94 4.70
C SER A 88 -10.53 -5.92 3.93
N VAL A 89 -10.17 -7.20 3.94
CA VAL A 89 -11.03 -8.31 3.54
C VAL A 89 -11.75 -8.87 4.76
N LYS A 90 -13.06 -9.13 4.64
CA LYS A 90 -13.86 -9.71 5.72
C LYS A 90 -14.04 -11.22 5.51
N ILE A 91 -13.65 -12.02 6.51
CA ILE A 91 -13.84 -13.47 6.56
C ILE A 91 -14.73 -13.79 7.76
N GLY A 92 -16.03 -13.97 7.52
CA GLY A 92 -17.03 -14.09 8.59
C GLY A 92 -17.11 -12.80 9.41
N GLU A 93 -16.76 -12.87 10.68
CA GLU A 93 -16.72 -11.71 11.60
C GLU A 93 -15.32 -11.07 11.72
N ILE A 94 -14.31 -11.67 11.06
CA ILE A 94 -12.91 -11.25 11.17
C ILE A 94 -12.56 -10.32 10.00
N CYS A 95 -11.88 -9.21 10.29
CA CYS A 95 -11.24 -8.38 9.29
C CYS A 95 -9.76 -8.71 9.19
N ILE A 96 -9.26 -8.92 7.98
CA ILE A 96 -7.85 -9.13 7.68
C ILE A 96 -7.41 -8.15 6.60
N PHE A 97 -6.12 -7.84 6.53
CA PHE A 97 -5.55 -7.10 5.42
C PHE A 97 -5.34 -7.97 4.19
N ASP A 98 -5.15 -9.28 4.38
CA ASP A 98 -4.82 -10.26 3.35
C ASP A 98 -3.45 -10.00 2.72
N LEU A 99 -2.39 -10.15 3.54
CA LEU A 99 -0.99 -9.78 3.19
C LEU A 99 -0.53 -10.32 1.83
N HIS A 100 -0.98 -11.52 1.46
CA HIS A 100 -0.56 -12.25 0.25
C HIS A 100 -1.59 -12.20 -0.87
N GLY A 101 -2.71 -11.48 -0.69
CA GLY A 101 -3.71 -11.32 -1.73
C GLY A 101 -3.18 -10.56 -2.93
N ASP A 102 -3.79 -10.79 -4.08
CA ASP A 102 -3.48 -10.09 -5.31
C ASP A 102 -4.03 -8.65 -5.30
N VAL A 103 -3.30 -7.73 -5.93
CA VAL A 103 -3.80 -6.37 -6.24
C VAL A 103 -4.47 -6.37 -7.61
N LYS A 104 -5.72 -5.90 -7.66
CA LYS A 104 -6.58 -5.83 -8.85
C LYS A 104 -6.71 -4.40 -9.36
N ASP A 105 -7.18 -4.24 -10.60
CA ASP A 105 -7.38 -2.91 -11.21
C ASP A 105 -8.36 -2.04 -10.43
N GLU A 106 -9.34 -2.65 -9.76
CA GLU A 106 -10.29 -1.95 -8.90
C GLU A 106 -9.61 -1.34 -7.66
N ASP A 107 -8.67 -2.06 -7.05
CA ASP A 107 -7.88 -1.53 -5.92
C ASP A 107 -7.12 -0.27 -6.35
N ILE A 108 -6.50 -0.28 -7.53
CA ILE A 108 -5.78 0.89 -8.07
C ILE A 108 -6.71 2.09 -8.29
N LYS A 109 -7.92 1.86 -8.82
CA LYS A 109 -8.89 2.95 -9.02
C LYS A 109 -9.27 3.58 -7.69
N ASN A 110 -9.53 2.76 -6.68
CA ASN A 110 -9.87 3.21 -5.33
C ASN A 110 -8.71 3.97 -4.69
N ILE A 111 -7.48 3.44 -4.79
CA ILE A 111 -6.24 4.09 -4.34
C ILE A 111 -6.11 5.48 -4.97
N LYS A 112 -6.26 5.59 -6.30
CA LYS A 112 -6.13 6.88 -6.99
C LYS A 112 -7.20 7.89 -6.57
N CYS A 113 -8.44 7.43 -6.41
CA CYS A 113 -9.52 8.28 -5.92
C CYS A 113 -9.19 8.84 -4.53
N LYS A 114 -8.76 7.96 -3.61
CA LYS A 114 -8.41 8.35 -2.24
C LYS A 114 -7.14 9.19 -2.14
N LEU A 115 -6.13 8.93 -2.97
CA LEU A 115 -4.94 9.77 -3.05
C LEU A 115 -5.29 11.19 -3.49
N ASN A 116 -6.18 11.34 -4.47
CA ASN A 116 -6.65 12.67 -4.89
C ASN A 116 -7.34 13.40 -3.75
N ASP A 117 -8.19 12.72 -2.97
CA ASP A 117 -8.83 13.31 -1.79
C ASP A 117 -7.77 13.80 -0.79
N ILE A 118 -6.79 12.97 -0.44
CA ILE A 118 -5.73 13.29 0.53
C ILE A 118 -4.83 14.46 0.07
N ILE A 119 -4.53 14.56 -1.24
CA ILE A 119 -3.66 15.63 -1.77
C ILE A 119 -4.36 17.00 -1.74
N HIS A 120 -5.70 17.03 -1.75
CA HIS A 120 -6.48 18.27 -1.81
C HIS A 120 -7.19 18.61 -0.48
N GLU A 121 -6.91 17.88 0.60
CA GLU A 121 -7.26 18.23 1.99
C GLU A 121 -6.34 19.32 2.56
#